data_AF-A0A1Y1RUZ5-F1
#
_entry.id   AF-A0A1Y1RUZ5-F1
#
_cell.length_a   1.000
_cell.length_b   1.000
_cell.length_c   1.000
_cell.angle_alpha   90.00
_cell.angle_beta   90.00
_cell.angle_gamma   90.00
#
_symmetry.space_group_name_H-M   'P 1'
#
loop_
_entity.id
_entity.type
_entity.pdbx_description
1 polymer ?
#
loop_
_entity_poly.entity_id
_entity_poly.type
_entity_poly.pdbx_seq_one_letter_code
_entity_poly.pdbx_strand_id
1 'polypeptide(L)'
;MRISQLDWEAKMFLAGCIKSAIMADGRFGDDELAELEELESDLPFRDFPAALEEFEAVVKDSESFWEMAEEIQKKDIQELILSILREISLREGFPDEHELELISDLERVWNFQ
;
A
#
# COMPACT_ATOMS: atom_id res chain seq x y z
N MET A 1 -3.87 14.16 -7.85
CA MET A 1 -5.15 13.50 -7.51
C MET A 1 -5.26 13.35 -5.99
N ARG A 2 -6.44 13.07 -5.42
CA ARG A 2 -6.62 12.79 -3.98
C ARG A 2 -7.13 11.37 -3.77
N ILE A 3 -6.85 10.77 -2.60
CA ILE A 3 -7.33 9.42 -2.22
C ILE A 3 -8.85 9.29 -2.37
N SER A 4 -9.60 10.34 -2.05
CA SER A 4 -11.07 10.36 -2.20
C SER A 4 -11.56 10.18 -3.64
N GLN A 5 -10.68 10.27 -4.63
CA GLN A 5 -10.97 10.12 -6.06
C GLN A 5 -10.54 8.75 -6.60
N LEU A 6 -9.85 7.94 -5.80
CA LEU A 6 -9.54 6.56 -6.15
C LEU A 6 -10.83 5.73 -6.19
N ASP A 7 -10.92 4.86 -7.19
CA ASP A 7 -11.92 3.79 -7.19
C ASP A 7 -11.59 2.75 -6.11
N TRP A 8 -12.55 1.85 -5.88
CA TRP A 8 -12.47 0.92 -4.77
C TRP A 8 -11.31 -0.07 -4.91
N GLU A 9 -11.05 -0.56 -6.12
CA GLU A 9 -9.93 -1.45 -6.42
C GLU A 9 -8.59 -0.77 -6.12
N ALA A 10 -8.40 0.48 -6.54
CA ALA A 10 -7.18 1.23 -6.21
C ALA A 10 -7.04 1.52 -4.71
N LYS A 11 -8.16 1.75 -4.01
CA LYS A 11 -8.19 1.90 -2.55
C LYS A 11 -7.78 0.62 -1.83
N MET A 12 -8.32 -0.53 -2.25
CA MET A 12 -7.95 -1.86 -1.75
C MET A 12 -6.47 -2.14 -1.96
N PHE A 13 -5.99 -1.91 -3.18
CA PHE A 13 -4.58 -2.14 -3.49
C PHE A 13 -3.65 -1.23 -2.68
N LEU A 14 -3.98 0.06 -2.55
CA LEU A 14 -3.25 0.97 -1.68
C LEU A 14 -3.20 0.48 -0.22
N ALA A 15 -4.33 0.00 0.31
CA ALA A 15 -4.38 -0.56 1.66
C ALA A 15 -3.45 -1.77 1.80
N GLY A 16 -3.46 -2.64 0.80
CA GLY A 16 -2.55 -3.77 0.70
C GLY A 16 -1.08 -3.36 0.66
N CYS A 17 -0.72 -2.37 -0.15
CA CYS A 17 0.65 -1.85 -0.22
C CYS A 17 1.12 -1.28 1.12
N ILE A 18 0.26 -0.53 1.82
CA ILE A 18 0.58 0.03 3.14
C ILE A 18 0.86 -1.09 4.14
N LYS A 19 0.00 -2.12 4.17
CA LYS A 19 0.22 -3.28 5.01
C LYS A 19 1.51 -4.01 4.64
N SER A 20 1.77 -4.25 3.35
CA SER A 20 3.00 -4.91 2.92
C SER A 20 4.26 -4.11 3.27
N ALA A 21 4.20 -2.78 3.18
CA ALA A 21 5.29 -1.90 3.58
C ALA A 21 5.65 -2.07 5.07
N ILE A 22 4.63 -2.16 5.94
CA ILE A 22 4.80 -2.36 7.39
C ILE A 22 5.20 -3.81 7.72
N MET A 23 4.67 -4.80 7.00
CA MET A 23 4.88 -6.22 7.30
C MET A 23 6.10 -6.82 6.55
N ALA A 24 7.30 -6.46 6.97
CA ALA A 24 8.54 -6.97 6.35
C ALA A 24 8.84 -8.46 6.62
N ASP A 25 8.25 -9.10 7.65
CA ASP A 25 8.60 -10.48 8.06
C ASP A 25 7.47 -11.52 7.93
N GLY A 26 6.29 -11.09 7.49
CA GLY A 26 5.12 -11.95 7.28
C GLY A 26 4.47 -12.52 8.55
N ARG A 27 4.77 -11.96 9.73
CA ARG A 27 4.09 -12.30 10.99
C ARG A 27 3.17 -11.15 11.42
N PHE A 28 2.17 -11.51 12.22
CA PHE A 28 1.38 -10.55 12.98
C PHE A 28 1.86 -10.64 14.43
N GLY A 29 2.65 -9.68 14.85
CA GLY A 29 2.92 -9.33 16.23
C GLY A 29 1.98 -8.22 16.69
N ASP A 30 1.83 -8.08 18.01
CA ASP A 30 1.04 -7.00 18.62
C ASP A 30 1.61 -5.60 18.27
N ASP A 31 2.89 -5.53 17.89
CA ASP A 31 3.59 -4.30 17.54
C ASP A 31 3.19 -3.77 16.14
N GLU A 32 3.01 -4.63 15.14
CA GLU A 32 2.63 -4.22 13.77
C GLU A 32 1.15 -3.80 13.69
N LEU A 33 0.28 -4.40 14.52
CA LEU A 33 -1.11 -3.97 14.62
C LEU A 33 -1.20 -2.56 15.22
N ALA A 34 -0.40 -2.27 16.24
CA ALA A 34 -0.35 -0.94 16.84
C ALA A 34 0.16 0.12 15.85
N GLU A 35 1.17 -0.22 15.05
CA GLU A 35 1.71 0.66 14.01
C GLU A 35 0.66 0.95 12.92
N LEU A 36 -0.09 -0.07 12.50
CA LEU A 36 -1.18 0.08 11.53
C LEU A 36 -2.35 0.91 12.09
N GLU A 37 -2.70 0.74 13.37
CA GLU A 37 -3.72 1.56 14.06
C GLU A 37 -3.29 3.02 14.22
N GLU A 38 -2.02 3.28 14.57
CA GLU A 38 -1.46 4.63 14.62
C GLU A 38 -1.50 5.29 13.24
N LEU A 39 -1.09 4.55 12.21
CA LEU A 39 -1.09 5.02 10.83
C LEU A 39 -2.51 5.32 10.33
N GLU A 40 -3.51 4.49 10.65
CA GLU A 40 -4.91 4.68 10.26
C GLU A 40 -5.43 6.07 10.64
N SER A 41 -5.12 6.52 11.87
CA SER A 41 -5.54 7.82 12.40
C SER A 41 -5.00 9.01 11.59
N ASP A 42 -3.92 8.74 10.86
CA ASP A 42 -3.02 9.69 10.23
C ASP A 42 -3.05 9.58 8.70
N LEU A 43 -3.80 8.63 8.16
CA LEU A 43 -4.08 8.48 6.74
C LEU A 43 -5.24 9.40 6.33
N PRO A 44 -5.16 10.05 5.14
CA PRO A 44 -6.31 10.75 4.57
C PRO A 44 -7.39 9.80 4.03
N PHE A 45 -7.40 8.55 4.49
CA PHE A 45 -8.10 7.41 3.91
C PHE A 45 -9.02 6.75 4.94
N ARG A 46 -10.24 7.28 5.09
CA ARG A 46 -11.21 6.81 6.09
C ARG A 46 -11.76 5.40 5.86
N ASP A 47 -11.70 4.92 4.62
CA ASP A 47 -12.19 3.60 4.28
C ASP A 47 -11.08 2.53 4.40
N PHE A 48 -9.93 2.87 4.99
CA PHE A 48 -8.76 1.99 5.06
C PHE A 48 -9.06 0.62 5.65
N PRO A 49 -9.72 0.48 6.82
CA PRO A 49 -9.99 -0.85 7.40
C PRO A 49 -10.84 -1.73 6.48
N ALA A 50 -11.87 -1.15 5.86
CA ALA A 50 -12.76 -1.89 4.95
C ALA A 50 -12.04 -2.27 3.65
N ALA A 51 -11.23 -1.37 3.10
CA ALA A 51 -10.44 -1.65 1.91
C ALA A 51 -9.36 -2.71 2.17
N LEU A 52 -8.76 -2.72 3.37
CA LEU A 52 -7.79 -3.72 3.78
C LEU A 52 -8.45 -5.10 3.98
N GLU A 53 -9.60 -5.16 4.65
CA GLU A 53 -10.37 -6.39 4.83
C GLU A 53 -10.73 -7.02 3.48
N GLU A 54 -11.20 -6.22 2.52
CA GLU A 54 -11.52 -6.71 1.18
C GLU A 54 -10.27 -7.11 0.40
N PHE A 55 -9.18 -6.35 0.53
CA PHE A 55 -7.89 -6.73 -0.07
C PHE A 55 -7.44 -8.11 0.43
N GLU A 56 -7.48 -8.39 1.73
CA GLU A 56 -7.14 -9.70 2.30
C GLU A 56 -8.10 -10.82 1.88
N ALA A 57 -9.37 -10.45 1.60
CA ALA A 57 -10.35 -11.38 1.08
C ALA A 57 -10.05 -11.80 -0.37
N VAL A 58 -9.43 -10.92 -1.18
CA VAL A 58 -9.13 -11.16 -2.60
C VAL A 58 -7.72 -11.67 -2.82
N VAL A 59 -6.72 -11.00 -2.24
CA VAL A 59 -5.29 -11.31 -2.39
C VAL A 59 -4.89 -12.34 -1.34
N LYS A 60 -4.42 -13.50 -1.81
CA LYS A 60 -4.11 -14.67 -0.96
C LYS A 60 -2.62 -14.93 -0.82
N ASP A 61 -1.83 -14.39 -1.74
CA ASP A 61 -0.41 -14.64 -1.87
C ASP A 61 0.27 -13.52 -2.66
N SER A 62 1.59 -13.64 -2.83
CA SER A 62 2.36 -12.66 -3.57
C SER A 62 1.98 -12.60 -5.06
N GLU A 63 1.58 -13.72 -5.66
CA GLU A 63 1.20 -13.77 -7.08
C GLU A 63 -0.06 -12.92 -7.31
N SER A 64 -1.12 -13.16 -6.53
CA SER A 64 -2.36 -12.37 -6.59
C SER A 64 -2.17 -10.89 -6.24
N PHE A 65 -1.18 -10.54 -5.41
CA PHE A 65 -0.82 -9.14 -5.16
C PHE A 65 -0.29 -8.48 -6.43
N TRP A 66 0.65 -9.11 -7.12
CA TRP A 66 1.26 -8.55 -8.33
C TRP A 66 0.31 -8.56 -9.51
N GLU A 67 -0.59 -9.55 -9.63
CA GLU A 67 -1.68 -9.52 -10.61
C GLU A 67 -2.56 -8.28 -10.41
N MET A 68 -2.98 -8.00 -9.18
CA MET A 68 -3.77 -6.79 -8.87
C MET A 68 -2.97 -5.50 -9.16
N ALA A 69 -1.66 -5.50 -8.91
CA ALA A 69 -0.79 -4.37 -9.26
C ALA A 69 -0.79 -4.11 -10.77
N GLU A 70 -0.72 -5.17 -11.58
CA GLU A 70 -0.76 -5.09 -13.04
C GLU A 70 -2.13 -4.61 -13.56
N GLU A 71 -3.24 -4.89 -12.87
CA GLU A 71 -4.57 -4.42 -13.26
C GLU A 71 -4.74 -2.90 -13.12
N ILE A 72 -3.95 -2.25 -12.27
CA ILE A 72 -3.95 -0.79 -12.13
C ILE A 72 -3.23 -0.16 -13.32
N GLN A 73 -3.97 0.16 -14.38
CA GLN A 73 -3.43 0.69 -15.64
C GLN A 73 -3.37 2.23 -15.70
N LYS A 74 -4.12 2.93 -14.84
CA LYS A 74 -4.24 4.39 -14.87
C LYS A 74 -3.03 5.03 -14.20
N LYS A 75 -2.23 5.76 -15.00
CA LYS A 75 -0.97 6.40 -14.57
C LYS A 75 -1.11 7.35 -13.38
N ASP A 76 -2.16 8.15 -13.35
CA ASP A 76 -2.45 9.06 -12.24
C ASP A 76 -2.75 8.31 -10.93
N ILE A 77 -3.38 7.13 -11.00
CA ILE A 77 -3.59 6.25 -9.84
C ILE A 77 -2.26 5.69 -9.35
N GLN A 78 -1.46 5.14 -10.27
CA GLN A 78 -0.13 4.60 -9.95
C GLN A 78 0.74 5.66 -9.26
N GLU A 79 0.82 6.87 -9.82
CA GLU A 79 1.57 8.00 -9.24
C GLU A 79 1.09 8.37 -7.84
N LEU A 80 -0.24 8.40 -7.64
CA LEU A 80 -0.80 8.71 -6.33
C LEU A 80 -0.43 7.65 -5.30
N ILE A 81 -0.51 6.37 -5.65
CA ILE A 81 -0.14 5.26 -4.77
C ILE A 81 1.34 5.37 -4.37
N LEU A 82 2.25 5.54 -5.35
CA LEU A 82 3.67 5.71 -5.08
C LEU A 82 3.95 6.94 -4.20
N SER A 83 3.27 8.06 -4.44
CA SER A 83 3.42 9.27 -3.63
C SER A 83 3.05 9.02 -2.16
N ILE A 84 1.95 8.31 -1.92
CA ILE A 84 1.48 8.02 -0.56
C ILE A 84 2.45 7.06 0.15
N LEU A 85 2.91 6.01 -0.52
CA LEU A 85 3.88 5.07 0.06
C LEU A 85 5.19 5.77 0.43
N ARG A 86 5.68 6.68 -0.43
CA ARG A 86 6.85 7.51 -0.14
C ARG A 86 6.63 8.48 1.02
N GLU A 87 5.43 9.04 1.15
CA GLU A 87 5.08 9.91 2.28
C GLU A 87 5.05 9.13 3.60
N ILE A 88 4.53 7.89 3.58
CA ILE A 88 4.49 6.99 4.74
C ILE A 88 5.90 6.59 5.16
N SER A 89 6.74 6.11 4.23
CA SER A 89 8.10 5.65 4.56
C SER A 89 9.02 6.76 5.09
N LEU A 90 8.72 8.02 4.77
CA LEU A 90 9.45 9.17 5.32
C LEU A 90 8.98 9.57 6.74
N ARG A 91 7.83 9.10 7.23
CA ARG A 91 7.31 9.46 8.57
C ARG A 91 8.16 8.90 9.70
N GLU A 92 8.69 7.70 9.53
CA GLU A 92 9.61 7.04 10.47
C GLU A 92 11.03 7.67 10.48
N GLY A 93 11.24 8.69 9.63
CA GLY A 93 12.48 9.45 9.52
C GLY A 93 13.40 8.95 8.41
N PHE A 94 13.52 7.63 8.23
CA PHE A 94 14.17 7.01 7.08
C PHE A 94 13.37 5.80 6.60
N PRO A 95 13.11 5.70 5.29
CA PRO A 95 12.51 4.50 4.72
C PRO A 95 13.36 3.29 5.03
N ASP A 96 12.73 2.20 5.45
CA ASP A 96 13.43 0.94 5.57
C ASP A 96 13.72 0.31 4.19
N GLU A 97 14.54 -0.74 4.16
CA GLU A 97 14.93 -1.41 2.91
C GLU A 97 13.73 -2.08 2.22
N HIS A 98 12.75 -2.55 2.98
CA HIS A 98 11.58 -3.25 2.47
C HIS A 98 10.57 -2.30 1.82
N GLU A 99 10.29 -1.16 2.46
CA GLU A 99 9.46 -0.11 1.90
C GLU A 99 10.03 0.41 0.58
N LEU A 100 11.36 0.61 0.52
CA LEU A 100 12.05 1.03 -0.68
C LEU A 100 12.01 -0.03 -1.78
N GLU A 101 12.15 -1.31 -1.43
CA GLU A 101 12.04 -2.43 -2.35
C GLU A 101 10.64 -2.51 -2.96
N LEU A 102 9.59 -2.43 -2.14
CA LEU A 102 8.20 -2.41 -2.60
C LEU A 102 7.93 -1.26 -3.56
N ILE A 103 8.37 -0.03 -3.23
CA ILE A 103 8.21 1.14 -4.10
C ILE A 103 8.95 0.93 -5.43
N SER A 104 10.19 0.44 -5.38
CA SER A 104 10.99 0.16 -6.57
C SER A 104 10.34 -0.91 -7.46
N ASP A 105 9.77 -1.96 -6.88
CA ASP A 105 9.14 -3.03 -7.64
C ASP A 105 7.82 -2.57 -8.27
N LEU A 106 7.02 -1.76 -7.57
CA LEU A 106 5.84 -1.12 -8.15
C LEU A 106 6.22 -0.19 -9.31
N GLU A 107 7.31 0.57 -9.20
CA GLU A 107 7.82 1.40 -10.29
C GLU A 107 8.20 0.57 -11.51
N ARG A 108 8.84 -0.59 -11.31
CA ARG A 108 9.18 -1.52 -12.40
C ARG A 108 7.93 -2.07 -13.08
N VAL A 109 6.98 -2.59 -12.30
CA VAL A 109 5.70 -3.14 -12.81
C VAL A 109 4.96 -2.09 -13.62
N TRP A 110 4.91 -0.86 -13.11
CA TRP A 110 4.21 0.23 -13.77
C TRP A 110 5.04 0.96 -14.82
N ASN A 111 6.30 0.61 -15.04
CA ASN A 111 7.19 1.30 -15.98
C ASN A 111 7.35 2.81 -15.68
N PHE A 112 7.54 3.17 -14.41
CA PHE A 112 8.10 4.47 -14.03
C PHE A 112 9.63 4.36 -14.02
N GLN A 113 10.30 5.25 -14.77
CA GLN A 113 11.76 5.42 -14.77
C GLN A 113 12.12 6.83 -14.31
#